data_AF-A0A948ALI9-F1
#
_entry.id   AF-A0A948ALI9-F1
#
_cell.length_a   1.000
_cell.length_b   1.000
_cell.length_c   1.000
_cell.angle_alpha   90.00
_cell.angle_beta   90.00
_cell.angle_gamma   90.00
#
_symmetry.space_group_name_H-M   'P 1'
#
loop_
_entity.id
_entity.type
_entity.pdbx_description
1 polymer ?
#
loop_
_entity_poly.entity_id
_entity_poly.type
_entity_poly.pdbx_seq_one_letter_code
_entity_poly.pdbx_strand_id
1 'polypeptide(L)'
;TPTPVISRAILVHNEVANAARGDGLVITPSHNPPRDGGIKYNPPNGGPADTDVTGWVENRANALMADGNRDVKRLPYEQALAKVKQEDFATPYIADLENVIDMAAIKQAGLKIGVDPLGGAAVAYWKPIAEKYGLNIEVVNPNVDPAFAFMTLDHDGKIRMDCSSPYAMASLVKLKDRFDIAWGNDADVDRHGIVTPSIGLMNPNHYLAVAIHYLLTHRPQWPVTAAVGKTLVSSGLIDRVVNGLGRAFLEVPVGFKWFSAGLLDGGFCFGGEESAGASFLRLNGGAWTTDKDGIILGLLAAEITAVTGEDPGRYYQKLAAEHGTPYYVRIDAAATPAQKAAFKQLTPEKVSAASLAGEPITGKFTRAPGNDAPIGGLKVATENGWFAARPSGTEDIYKIYAESFKSAEHLQDIVKEAQEIVSAALG
;
A
#
# COMPACT_ATOMS: atom_id res chain seq x y z
N THR A 1 16.37 -6.56 4.89
CA THR A 1 16.26 -5.11 4.73
C THR A 1 14.87 -4.79 4.23
N PRO A 2 14.15 -3.82 4.83
CA PRO A 2 12.86 -3.36 4.34
C PRO A 2 12.88 -3.00 2.85
N THR A 3 11.79 -3.27 2.13
CA THR A 3 11.59 -2.81 0.75
C THR A 3 11.84 -1.30 0.57
N PRO A 4 11.26 -0.40 1.39
CA PRO A 4 11.48 1.04 1.22
C PRO A 4 12.93 1.48 1.41
N VAL A 5 13.69 0.78 2.26
CA VAL A 5 15.11 1.10 2.49
C VAL A 5 15.94 0.80 1.24
N ILE A 6 15.62 -0.28 0.51
CA ILE A 6 16.23 -0.56 -0.80
C ILE A 6 15.83 0.49 -1.83
N SER A 7 14.54 0.88 -1.88
CA SER A 7 14.06 1.95 -2.76
C SER A 7 14.83 3.27 -2.50
N ARG A 8 14.95 3.67 -1.23
CA ARG A 8 15.69 4.88 -0.82
C ARG A 8 17.16 4.80 -1.22
N ALA A 9 17.82 3.67 -0.96
CA ALA A 9 19.23 3.46 -1.30
C ALA A 9 19.48 3.59 -2.82
N ILE A 10 18.60 3.02 -3.65
CA ILE A 10 18.66 3.16 -5.12
C ILE A 10 18.57 4.64 -5.49
N LEU A 11 17.59 5.37 -4.94
CA LEU A 11 17.39 6.78 -5.27
C LEU A 11 18.60 7.63 -4.87
N VAL A 12 19.12 7.51 -3.64
CA VAL A 12 20.32 8.24 -3.18
C VAL A 12 21.52 7.97 -4.08
N HIS A 13 21.80 6.69 -4.36
CA HIS A 13 22.93 6.32 -5.22
C HIS A 13 22.82 6.96 -6.61
N ASN A 14 21.59 7.04 -7.11
CA ASN A 14 21.25 7.52 -8.44
C ASN A 14 21.08 9.04 -8.56
N GLU A 15 21.16 9.81 -7.47
CA GLU A 15 21.22 11.28 -7.48
C GLU A 15 22.59 11.77 -8.02
N VAL A 16 23.64 10.94 -7.97
CA VAL A 16 24.97 11.28 -8.47
C VAL A 16 25.02 11.25 -10.00
N ALA A 17 25.09 12.43 -10.62
CA ALA A 17 25.22 12.57 -12.07
C ALA A 17 26.47 11.85 -12.60
N ASN A 18 26.33 11.16 -13.74
CA ASN A 18 27.38 10.41 -14.45
C ASN A 18 27.94 9.17 -13.72
N ALA A 19 27.37 8.76 -12.58
CA ALA A 19 27.67 7.47 -11.97
C ALA A 19 26.95 6.31 -12.69
N ALA A 20 27.50 5.10 -12.58
CA ALA A 20 26.77 3.90 -12.98
C ALA A 20 25.50 3.76 -12.13
N ARG A 21 24.36 3.54 -12.79
CA ARG A 21 23.06 3.43 -12.13
C ARG A 21 23.00 2.19 -11.24
N GLY A 22 22.49 2.36 -10.02
CA GLY A 22 22.14 1.27 -9.11
C GLY A 22 20.70 0.83 -9.30
N ASP A 23 20.43 -0.44 -9.05
CA ASP A 23 19.11 -1.08 -8.97
C ASP A 23 19.08 -2.00 -7.73
N GLY A 24 18.00 -2.77 -7.55
CA GLY A 24 17.90 -3.65 -6.37
C GLY A 24 17.01 -4.86 -6.54
N LEU A 25 17.30 -5.89 -5.75
CA LEU A 25 16.45 -7.05 -5.55
C LEU A 25 15.99 -7.07 -4.09
N VAL A 26 14.71 -7.37 -3.88
CA VAL A 26 14.18 -7.62 -2.54
C VAL A 26 13.69 -9.07 -2.47
N ILE A 27 14.26 -9.84 -1.55
CA ILE A 27 13.92 -11.25 -1.34
C ILE A 27 12.89 -11.30 -0.21
N THR A 28 11.62 -11.32 -0.59
CA THR A 28 10.48 -11.34 0.33
C THR A 28 9.21 -11.77 -0.39
N PRO A 29 8.35 -12.60 0.25
CA PRO A 29 6.98 -12.84 -0.18
C PRO A 29 5.98 -11.94 0.58
N SER A 30 6.44 -10.80 1.10
CA SER A 30 5.67 -9.87 1.93
C SER A 30 5.03 -10.58 3.15
N HIS A 31 3.71 -10.63 3.23
CA HIS A 31 2.97 -11.19 4.37
C HIS A 31 2.51 -12.64 4.19
N ASN A 32 2.98 -13.33 3.15
CA ASN A 32 2.63 -14.73 2.92
C ASN A 32 3.02 -15.64 4.10
N PRO A 33 2.42 -16.84 4.20
CA PRO A 33 2.75 -17.78 5.26
C PRO A 33 4.23 -18.16 5.34
N PRO A 34 4.74 -18.59 6.50
CA PRO A 34 6.17 -18.83 6.76
C PRO A 34 6.92 -19.74 5.78
N ARG A 35 6.20 -20.62 5.06
CA ARG A 35 6.77 -21.59 4.11
C ARG A 35 7.05 -20.99 2.73
N ASP A 36 6.52 -19.81 2.44
CA ASP A 36 6.58 -19.21 1.12
C ASP A 36 7.88 -18.39 0.98
N GLY A 37 8.35 -18.25 -0.26
CA GLY A 37 9.46 -17.36 -0.63
C GLY A 37 9.07 -16.46 -1.79
N GLY A 38 9.72 -15.30 -1.89
CA GLY A 38 9.43 -14.33 -2.95
C GLY A 38 10.69 -13.53 -3.32
N ILE A 39 10.70 -13.03 -4.55
CA ILE A 39 11.77 -12.18 -5.08
C ILE A 39 11.16 -11.15 -6.01
N LYS A 40 11.48 -9.87 -5.79
CA LYS A 40 11.07 -8.74 -6.64
C LYS A 40 12.27 -7.89 -7.05
N TYR A 41 12.14 -7.22 -8.18
CA TYR A 41 13.16 -6.37 -8.77
C TYR A 41 12.69 -4.91 -8.79
N ASN A 42 13.59 -4.02 -8.37
CA ASN A 42 13.41 -2.57 -8.40
C ASN A 42 14.46 -1.98 -9.36
N PRO A 43 14.07 -1.51 -10.56
CA PRO A 43 14.98 -0.87 -11.50
C PRO A 43 15.55 0.46 -10.97
N PRO A 44 16.42 1.16 -11.73
CA PRO A 44 17.07 2.40 -11.28
C PRO A 44 16.17 3.59 -10.92
N ASN A 45 14.85 3.48 -11.10
CA ASN A 45 13.88 4.44 -10.59
C ASN A 45 13.50 4.18 -9.12
N GLY A 46 13.98 3.10 -8.51
CA GLY A 46 13.78 2.72 -7.10
C GLY A 46 12.44 2.04 -6.79
N GLY A 47 11.49 2.02 -7.72
CA GLY A 47 10.15 1.46 -7.51
C GLY A 47 10.04 0.02 -8.02
N PRO A 48 8.88 -0.64 -7.88
CA PRO A 48 8.67 -1.98 -8.44
C PRO A 48 8.75 -1.95 -9.97
N ALA A 49 9.39 -2.97 -10.56
CA ALA A 49 9.48 -3.13 -12.00
C ALA A 49 8.10 -3.19 -12.68
N ASP A 50 7.98 -2.55 -13.85
CA ASP A 50 6.77 -2.58 -14.67
C ASP A 50 6.71 -3.84 -15.55
N THR A 51 5.57 -4.06 -16.19
CA THR A 51 5.21 -5.28 -16.91
C THR A 51 6.11 -5.63 -18.09
N ASP A 52 6.72 -4.63 -18.73
CA ASP A 52 7.71 -4.82 -19.79
C ASP A 52 8.96 -5.51 -19.23
N VAL A 53 9.45 -5.06 -18.07
CA VAL A 53 10.60 -5.64 -17.37
C VAL A 53 10.23 -7.00 -16.79
N THR A 54 9.13 -7.10 -16.02
CA THR A 54 8.78 -8.36 -15.36
C THR A 54 8.42 -9.44 -16.37
N GLY A 55 7.73 -9.10 -17.46
CA GLY A 55 7.38 -10.04 -18.52
C GLY A 55 8.62 -10.56 -19.25
N TRP A 56 9.61 -9.70 -19.51
CA TRP A 56 10.89 -10.15 -20.07
C TRP A 56 11.65 -11.08 -19.11
N VAL A 57 11.77 -10.71 -17.84
CA VAL A 57 12.47 -11.50 -16.80
C VAL A 57 11.80 -12.87 -16.63
N GLU A 58 10.47 -12.92 -16.53
CA GLU A 58 9.70 -14.16 -16.41
C GLU A 58 9.97 -15.10 -17.60
N ASN A 59 9.85 -14.58 -18.83
CA ASN A 59 10.10 -15.36 -20.04
C ASN A 59 11.54 -15.90 -20.10
N ARG A 60 12.53 -15.06 -19.75
CA ARG A 60 13.94 -15.47 -19.76
C ARG A 60 14.22 -16.51 -18.67
N ALA A 61 13.68 -16.34 -17.48
CA ALA A 61 13.84 -17.31 -16.38
C ALA A 61 13.23 -18.67 -16.75
N ASN A 62 12.02 -18.69 -17.32
CA ASN A 62 11.37 -19.92 -17.78
C ASN A 62 12.16 -20.61 -18.89
N ALA A 63 12.68 -19.86 -19.86
CA ALA A 63 13.52 -20.42 -20.91
C ALA A 63 14.83 -21.03 -20.36
N LEU A 64 15.48 -20.36 -19.40
CA LEU A 64 16.67 -20.88 -18.72
C LEU A 64 16.37 -22.18 -17.97
N MET A 65 15.25 -22.24 -17.23
CA MET A 65 14.86 -23.44 -16.50
C MET A 65 14.54 -24.61 -17.44
N ALA A 66 13.86 -24.35 -18.57
CA ALA A 66 13.56 -25.36 -19.58
C ALA A 66 14.83 -25.93 -20.24
N ASP A 67 15.90 -25.14 -20.38
CA ASP A 67 17.21 -25.55 -20.90
C ASP A 67 18.16 -26.04 -19.78
N GLY A 68 17.61 -26.53 -18.67
CA GLY A 68 18.39 -27.11 -17.56
C GLY A 68 19.33 -26.13 -16.86
N ASN A 69 19.03 -24.82 -16.92
CA ASN A 69 19.85 -23.73 -16.41
C ASN A 69 21.28 -23.68 -16.99
N ARG A 70 21.52 -24.25 -18.19
CA ARG A 70 22.86 -24.34 -18.81
C ARG A 70 23.60 -23.00 -18.88
N ASP A 71 22.89 -21.93 -19.22
CA ASP A 71 23.49 -20.59 -19.38
C ASP A 71 23.55 -19.78 -18.07
N VAL A 72 23.06 -20.31 -16.95
CA VAL A 72 23.06 -19.60 -15.66
C VAL A 72 24.49 -19.57 -15.10
N LYS A 73 25.09 -18.38 -15.11
CA LYS A 73 26.41 -18.15 -14.52
C LYS A 73 26.32 -18.20 -12.99
N ARG A 74 27.10 -19.07 -12.36
CA ARG A 74 27.13 -19.26 -10.90
C ARG A 74 28.57 -19.31 -10.40
N LEU A 75 28.78 -18.80 -9.19
CA LEU A 75 30.02 -18.93 -8.44
C LEU A 75 29.71 -19.64 -7.11
N PRO A 76 30.66 -20.40 -6.52
CA PRO A 76 30.56 -20.85 -5.15
C PRO A 76 30.34 -19.67 -4.19
N TYR A 77 29.54 -19.89 -3.15
CA TYR A 77 29.13 -18.83 -2.21
C TYR A 77 30.32 -18.02 -1.67
N GLU A 78 31.37 -18.69 -1.20
CA GLU A 78 32.57 -18.03 -0.66
C GLU A 78 33.27 -17.11 -1.67
N GLN A 79 33.28 -17.49 -2.95
CA GLN A 79 33.87 -16.66 -4.02
C GLN A 79 32.98 -15.47 -4.38
N ALA A 80 31.65 -15.66 -4.31
CA ALA A 80 30.70 -14.58 -4.49
C ALA A 80 30.79 -13.58 -3.34
N LEU A 81 30.88 -14.05 -2.09
CA LEU A 81 30.97 -13.22 -0.90
C LEU A 81 32.20 -12.31 -0.92
N ALA A 82 33.34 -12.81 -1.41
CA ALA A 82 34.55 -12.01 -1.60
C ALA A 82 34.42 -10.89 -2.66
N LYS A 83 33.39 -10.93 -3.51
CA LYS A 83 33.09 -9.92 -4.55
C LYS A 83 31.96 -8.96 -4.15
N VAL A 84 31.30 -9.20 -3.02
CA VAL A 84 30.19 -8.39 -2.53
C VAL A 84 30.70 -7.40 -1.49
N LYS A 85 30.25 -6.14 -1.60
CA LYS A 85 30.46 -5.15 -0.55
C LYS A 85 29.26 -5.17 0.40
N GLN A 86 29.53 -5.35 1.69
CA GLN A 86 28.51 -5.21 2.72
C GLN A 86 28.43 -3.72 3.12
N GLU A 87 27.21 -3.18 3.17
CA GLU A 87 26.95 -1.80 3.52
C GLU A 87 25.83 -1.71 4.55
N ASP A 88 25.90 -0.68 5.40
CA ASP A 88 24.85 -0.34 6.33
C ASP A 88 23.82 0.55 5.62
N PHE A 89 22.66 -0.01 5.31
CA PHE A 89 21.53 0.73 4.74
C PHE A 89 20.59 1.31 5.80
N ALA A 90 20.71 0.90 7.07
CA ALA A 90 19.81 1.36 8.12
C ALA A 90 20.16 2.77 8.58
N THR A 91 21.42 3.02 8.95
CA THR A 91 21.84 4.34 9.45
C THR A 91 21.51 5.50 8.51
N PRO A 92 21.84 5.46 7.20
CA PRO A 92 21.51 6.57 6.30
C PRO A 92 20.00 6.75 6.11
N TYR A 93 19.23 5.68 6.00
CA TYR A 93 17.77 5.77 5.90
C TYR A 93 17.17 6.41 7.16
N ILE A 94 17.59 5.96 8.34
CA ILE A 94 17.08 6.46 9.62
C ILE A 94 17.45 7.93 9.80
N ALA A 95 18.68 8.32 9.50
CA ALA A 95 19.11 9.72 9.60
C ALA A 95 18.32 10.66 8.68
N ASP A 96 17.83 10.15 7.55
CA ASP A 96 17.14 10.95 6.55
C ASP A 96 15.62 11.08 6.80
N LEU A 97 15.06 10.35 7.78
CA LEU A 97 13.63 10.41 8.14
C LEU A 97 13.16 11.82 8.52
N GLU A 98 14.03 12.67 9.07
CA GLU A 98 13.73 14.08 9.37
C GLU A 98 13.40 14.92 8.12
N ASN A 99 13.77 14.44 6.93
CA ASN A 99 13.46 15.12 5.67
C ASN A 99 12.09 14.73 5.09
N VAL A 100 11.36 13.79 5.71
CA VAL A 100 10.02 13.34 5.25
C VAL A 100 8.96 13.43 6.36
N ILE A 101 9.34 13.24 7.62
CA ILE A 101 8.50 13.37 8.80
C ILE A 101 8.97 14.53 9.69
N ASP A 102 8.03 15.27 10.28
CA ASP A 102 8.33 16.21 11.36
C ASP A 102 8.64 15.46 12.68
N MET A 103 9.86 14.92 12.76
CA MET A 103 10.33 14.18 13.93
C MET A 103 10.43 15.07 15.17
N ALA A 104 10.61 16.38 15.00
CA ALA A 104 10.68 17.34 16.09
C ALA A 104 9.33 17.50 16.79
N ALA A 105 8.23 17.61 16.03
CA ALA A 105 6.88 17.65 16.57
C ALA A 105 6.55 16.39 17.38
N ILE A 106 6.88 15.20 16.85
CA ILE A 106 6.64 13.92 17.55
C ILE A 106 7.42 13.88 18.88
N LYS A 107 8.70 14.27 18.86
CA LYS A 107 9.53 14.33 20.07
C LYS A 107 8.96 15.30 21.10
N GLN A 108 8.55 16.49 20.67
CA GLN A 108 8.03 17.54 21.55
C GLN A 108 6.70 17.11 22.21
N ALA A 109 5.84 16.42 21.46
CA ALA A 109 4.58 15.90 21.99
C ALA A 109 4.80 14.81 23.05
N GLY A 110 5.95 14.13 23.04
CA GLY A 110 6.28 13.11 24.05
C GLY A 110 5.36 11.88 23.98
N LEU A 111 4.78 11.60 22.81
CA LEU A 111 3.83 10.51 22.60
C LEU A 111 4.41 9.17 23.03
N LYS A 112 3.59 8.35 23.70
CA LYS A 112 3.90 6.96 23.97
C LYS A 112 3.46 6.10 22.79
N ILE A 113 4.43 5.57 22.05
CA ILE A 113 4.22 4.90 20.77
C ILE A 113 4.43 3.39 20.93
N GLY A 114 3.49 2.59 20.44
CA GLY A 114 3.60 1.13 20.40
C GLY A 114 3.90 0.61 19.00
N VAL A 115 4.88 -0.26 18.84
CA VAL A 115 5.19 -0.85 17.53
C VAL A 115 5.27 -2.37 17.61
N ASP A 116 4.52 -3.06 16.76
CA ASP A 116 4.67 -4.50 16.53
C ASP A 116 5.28 -4.74 15.13
N PRO A 117 6.58 -5.07 15.03
CA PRO A 117 7.22 -5.33 13.75
C PRO A 117 6.78 -6.66 13.10
N LEU A 118 5.94 -7.47 13.77
CA LEU A 118 5.49 -8.79 13.32
C LEU A 118 6.62 -9.74 12.92
N GLY A 119 7.80 -9.59 13.57
CA GLY A 119 9.04 -10.31 13.23
C GLY A 119 9.62 -10.00 11.85
N GLY A 120 9.16 -8.93 11.21
CA GLY A 120 9.60 -8.46 9.91
C GLY A 120 10.96 -7.76 9.89
N ALA A 121 11.33 -7.26 8.72
CA ALA A 121 12.64 -6.64 8.49
C ALA A 121 12.88 -5.34 9.29
N ALA A 122 11.83 -4.72 9.86
CA ALA A 122 11.93 -3.51 10.66
C ALA A 122 12.24 -3.74 12.15
N VAL A 123 12.33 -4.99 12.64
CA VAL A 123 12.70 -5.26 14.05
C VAL A 123 14.00 -4.51 14.43
N ALA A 124 14.99 -4.51 13.54
CA ALA A 124 16.27 -3.83 13.75
C ALA A 124 16.25 -2.31 13.50
N TYR A 125 15.13 -1.74 13.05
CA TYR A 125 15.02 -0.32 12.68
C TYR A 125 14.39 0.52 13.79
N TRP A 126 13.37 0.00 14.47
CA TRP A 126 12.58 0.81 15.41
C TRP A 126 13.35 1.30 16.62
N LYS A 127 14.22 0.48 17.21
CA LYS A 127 15.05 0.91 18.34
C LYS A 127 16.05 2.00 17.92
N PRO A 128 16.85 1.86 16.84
CA PRO A 128 17.70 2.94 16.38
C PRO A 128 16.96 4.21 15.96
N ILE A 129 15.75 4.12 15.39
CA ILE A 129 14.88 5.28 15.13
C ILE A 129 14.54 5.99 16.45
N ALA A 130 14.07 5.25 17.45
CA ALA A 130 13.72 5.79 18.75
C ALA A 130 14.90 6.52 19.42
N GLU A 131 16.09 5.91 19.39
CA GLU A 131 17.32 6.47 19.96
C GLU A 131 17.79 7.72 19.22
N LYS A 132 17.82 7.69 17.88
CA LYS A 132 18.27 8.81 17.04
C LYS A 132 17.42 10.06 17.25
N TYR A 133 16.11 9.91 17.35
CA TYR A 133 15.16 11.02 17.42
C TYR A 133 14.64 11.31 18.83
N GLY A 134 14.99 10.48 19.81
CA GLY A 134 14.53 10.63 21.20
C GLY A 134 13.03 10.40 21.34
N LEU A 135 12.50 9.41 20.63
CA LEU A 135 11.07 9.05 20.66
C LEU A 135 10.81 7.96 21.70
N ASN A 136 9.64 8.02 22.35
CA ASN A 136 9.21 7.00 23.30
C ASN A 136 8.48 5.86 22.56
N ILE A 137 9.26 5.03 21.86
CA ILE A 137 8.77 3.85 21.12
C ILE A 137 9.00 2.59 21.95
N GLU A 138 7.93 1.84 22.20
CA GLU A 138 7.98 0.49 22.75
C GLU A 138 7.79 -0.53 21.60
N VAL A 139 8.81 -1.35 21.35
CA VAL A 139 8.68 -2.51 20.46
C VAL A 139 8.02 -3.64 21.27
N VAL A 140 6.72 -3.85 21.07
CA VAL A 140 5.91 -4.75 21.93
C VAL A 140 6.21 -6.24 21.68
N ASN A 141 6.80 -6.55 20.54
CA ASN A 141 7.24 -7.89 20.16
C ASN A 141 8.56 -7.82 19.36
N PRO A 142 9.72 -7.96 20.01
CA PRO A 142 11.02 -7.90 19.34
C PRO A 142 11.45 -9.26 18.73
N ASN A 143 10.61 -10.29 18.78
CA ASN A 143 11.00 -11.64 18.38
C ASN A 143 11.16 -11.77 16.86
N VAL A 144 12.22 -12.46 16.43
CA VAL A 144 12.43 -12.89 15.05
C VAL A 144 12.53 -14.41 15.07
N ASP A 145 11.55 -15.07 14.45
CA ASP A 145 11.47 -16.52 14.35
C ASP A 145 10.97 -16.87 12.94
N PRO A 146 11.71 -17.64 12.13
CA PRO A 146 11.26 -18.08 10.81
C PRO A 146 9.94 -18.86 10.84
N ALA A 147 9.54 -19.45 11.97
CA ALA A 147 8.24 -20.10 12.12
C ALA A 147 7.09 -19.11 12.44
N PHE A 148 7.40 -17.87 12.82
CA PHE A 148 6.44 -16.83 13.23
C PHE A 148 5.46 -17.31 14.31
N ALA A 149 5.90 -18.17 15.24
CA ALA A 149 5.03 -18.83 16.22
C ALA A 149 4.38 -17.85 17.23
N PHE A 150 4.87 -16.62 17.32
CA PHE A 150 4.30 -15.55 18.14
C PHE A 150 3.07 -14.86 17.50
N MET A 151 2.82 -15.07 16.21
CA MET A 151 1.69 -14.45 15.50
C MET A 151 0.36 -15.06 15.93
N THR A 152 -0.67 -14.22 16.01
CA THR A 152 -2.05 -14.72 16.03
C THR A 152 -2.44 -15.20 14.63
N LEU A 153 -3.33 -16.20 14.57
CA LEU A 153 -3.82 -16.71 13.30
C LEU A 153 -4.70 -15.67 12.60
N ASP A 154 -4.58 -15.58 11.28
CA ASP A 154 -5.40 -14.73 10.43
C ASP A 154 -6.81 -15.34 10.24
N HIS A 155 -7.70 -14.63 9.53
CA HIS A 155 -9.13 -14.97 9.36
C HIS A 155 -9.41 -16.41 8.86
N ASP A 156 -8.48 -17.02 8.12
CA ASP A 156 -8.59 -18.39 7.58
C ASP A 156 -7.78 -19.43 8.37
N GLY A 157 -7.30 -19.08 9.57
CA GLY A 157 -6.54 -19.95 10.45
C GLY A 157 -5.07 -20.13 10.06
N LYS A 158 -4.55 -19.36 9.09
CA LYS A 158 -3.12 -19.41 8.70
C LYS A 158 -2.32 -18.33 9.44
N ILE A 159 -1.02 -18.58 9.61
CA ILE A 159 -0.08 -17.54 10.02
C ILE A 159 0.18 -16.63 8.81
N ARG A 160 -0.10 -15.34 8.96
CA ARG A 160 0.26 -14.27 8.02
C ARG A 160 0.65 -13.02 8.79
N MET A 161 1.69 -12.34 8.33
CA MET A 161 2.17 -11.08 8.91
C MET A 161 1.44 -9.90 8.27
N ASP A 162 0.11 -9.99 8.17
CA ASP A 162 -0.71 -8.95 7.54
C ASP A 162 -1.03 -7.86 8.57
N CYS A 163 -0.30 -6.75 8.51
CA CYS A 163 -0.48 -5.62 9.40
C CYS A 163 -1.86 -4.93 9.25
N SER A 164 -2.63 -5.24 8.20
CA SER A 164 -3.98 -4.71 8.00
C SER A 164 -5.10 -5.65 8.46
N SER A 165 -4.76 -6.89 8.85
CA SER A 165 -5.74 -7.86 9.33
C SER A 165 -6.03 -7.69 10.82
N PRO A 166 -7.31 -7.51 11.24
CA PRO A 166 -7.67 -7.44 12.66
C PRO A 166 -7.38 -8.75 13.41
N TYR A 167 -7.25 -9.87 12.70
CA TYR A 167 -6.93 -11.17 13.28
C TYR A 167 -5.42 -11.30 13.55
N ALA A 168 -4.58 -10.97 12.57
CA ALA A 168 -3.12 -10.99 12.73
C ALA A 168 -2.62 -9.90 13.69
N MET A 169 -3.30 -8.76 13.73
CA MET A 169 -2.99 -7.63 14.62
C MET A 169 -3.65 -7.72 16.00
N ALA A 170 -4.36 -8.81 16.31
CA ALA A 170 -5.15 -8.93 17.53
C ALA A 170 -4.34 -8.69 18.80
N SER A 171 -3.07 -9.11 18.83
CA SER A 171 -2.15 -8.85 19.95
C SER A 171 -1.92 -7.36 20.16
N LEU A 172 -1.58 -6.61 19.11
CA LEU A 172 -1.35 -5.16 19.23
C LEU A 172 -2.63 -4.39 19.53
N VAL A 173 -3.76 -4.77 18.92
CA VAL A 173 -5.07 -4.12 19.16
C VAL A 173 -5.49 -4.22 20.63
N LYS A 174 -5.23 -5.36 21.30
CA LYS A 174 -5.47 -5.51 22.75
C LYS A 174 -4.65 -4.55 23.62
N LEU A 175 -3.54 -4.04 23.08
CA LEU A 175 -2.66 -3.10 23.76
C LEU A 175 -2.97 -1.63 23.43
N LYS A 176 -3.98 -1.34 22.60
CA LYS A 176 -4.24 0.02 22.07
C LYS A 176 -4.31 1.10 23.15
N ASP A 177 -4.90 0.80 24.32
CA ASP A 177 -5.11 1.76 25.39
C ASP A 177 -3.84 2.03 26.23
N ARG A 178 -2.73 1.35 25.93
CA ARG A 178 -1.42 1.60 26.55
C ARG A 178 -0.60 2.68 25.84
N PHE A 179 -1.01 3.08 24.64
CA PHE A 179 -0.27 3.94 23.72
C PHE A 179 -1.16 5.07 23.21
N ASP A 180 -0.57 6.22 22.89
CA ASP A 180 -1.30 7.31 22.22
C ASP A 180 -1.57 6.97 20.75
N ILE A 181 -0.62 6.24 20.16
CA ILE A 181 -0.68 5.71 18.81
C ILE A 181 0.16 4.43 18.74
N ALA A 182 -0.28 3.46 17.94
CA ALA A 182 0.49 2.27 17.68
C ALA A 182 0.40 1.84 16.21
N TRP A 183 1.35 1.03 15.75
CA TRP A 183 1.25 0.42 14.43
C TRP A 183 2.00 -0.91 14.33
N GLY A 184 1.67 -1.66 13.28
CA GLY A 184 2.50 -2.78 12.82
C GLY A 184 2.84 -2.68 11.34
N ASN A 185 3.82 -3.47 10.94
CA ASN A 185 4.27 -3.59 9.56
C ASN A 185 4.33 -5.07 9.17
N ASP A 186 4.14 -5.35 7.90
CA ASP A 186 4.40 -6.67 7.35
C ASP A 186 5.90 -6.96 7.19
N ALA A 187 6.23 -8.17 6.73
CA ALA A 187 7.59 -8.67 6.83
C ALA A 187 8.61 -7.88 5.99
N ASP A 188 8.19 -7.30 4.86
CA ASP A 188 9.00 -6.40 4.03
C ASP A 188 8.78 -4.91 4.28
N VAL A 189 7.83 -4.58 5.16
CA VAL A 189 7.65 -3.23 5.72
C VAL A 189 7.28 -2.21 4.65
N ASP A 190 6.64 -2.66 3.58
CA ASP A 190 6.07 -1.80 2.54
C ASP A 190 4.60 -1.46 2.86
N ARG A 191 4.01 -2.12 3.86
CA ARG A 191 2.66 -1.83 4.38
C ARG A 191 2.65 -1.40 5.85
N HIS A 192 1.53 -0.84 6.26
CA HIS A 192 1.31 -0.29 7.59
C HIS A 192 -0.07 -0.67 8.14
N GLY A 193 -0.16 -0.87 9.45
CA GLY A 193 -1.40 -1.09 10.16
C GLY A 193 -1.51 -0.17 11.36
N ILE A 194 -2.33 0.88 11.28
CA ILE A 194 -2.42 1.90 12.33
C ILE A 194 -3.46 1.48 13.38
N VAL A 195 -3.05 1.49 14.64
CA VAL A 195 -3.88 1.17 15.80
C VAL A 195 -4.00 2.41 16.68
N THR A 196 -5.24 2.84 16.91
CA THR A 196 -5.56 4.03 17.71
C THR A 196 -6.36 3.64 18.95
N PRO A 197 -6.29 4.40 20.04
CA PRO A 197 -7.20 4.23 21.17
C PRO A 197 -8.67 4.39 20.77
N SER A 198 -8.99 5.28 19.83
CA SER A 198 -10.38 5.62 19.50
C SER A 198 -11.13 4.50 18.76
N ILE A 199 -10.48 3.83 17.80
CA ILE A 199 -11.16 2.84 16.94
C ILE A 199 -10.45 1.49 16.85
N GLY A 200 -9.29 1.32 17.51
CA GLY A 200 -8.47 0.12 17.34
C GLY A 200 -7.73 0.15 16.00
N LEU A 201 -7.65 -0.99 15.32
CA LEU A 201 -7.05 -1.08 13.99
C LEU A 201 -7.88 -0.29 12.98
N MET A 202 -7.27 0.71 12.35
CA MET A 202 -7.91 1.50 11.30
C MET A 202 -8.09 0.68 10.02
N ASN A 203 -9.22 0.88 9.35
CA ASN A 203 -9.35 0.48 7.96
C ASN A 203 -8.30 1.24 7.12
N PRO A 204 -7.54 0.57 6.23
CA PRO A 204 -6.52 1.24 5.43
C PRO A 204 -7.04 2.43 4.62
N ASN A 205 -8.22 2.32 3.99
CA ASN A 205 -8.82 3.43 3.24
C ASN A 205 -9.07 4.66 4.11
N HIS A 206 -9.46 4.45 5.37
CA HIS A 206 -9.72 5.54 6.31
C HIS A 206 -8.42 6.28 6.63
N TYR A 207 -7.35 5.53 6.88
CA TYR A 207 -6.05 6.12 7.15
C TYR A 207 -5.46 6.82 5.93
N LEU A 208 -5.61 6.27 4.71
CA LEU A 208 -5.19 6.95 3.48
C LEU A 208 -5.88 8.32 3.33
N ALA A 209 -7.19 8.40 3.55
CA ALA A 209 -7.92 9.67 3.47
C ALA A 209 -7.41 10.69 4.50
N VAL A 210 -7.14 10.25 5.74
CA VAL A 210 -6.54 11.09 6.79
C VAL A 210 -5.14 11.55 6.42
N ALA A 211 -4.27 10.62 6.01
CA ALA A 211 -2.89 10.92 5.62
C ALA A 211 -2.85 11.94 4.47
N ILE A 212 -3.68 11.74 3.43
CA ILE A 212 -3.79 12.65 2.29
C ILE A 212 -4.25 14.04 2.74
N HIS A 213 -5.35 14.12 3.50
CA HIS A 213 -5.84 15.42 3.99
C HIS A 213 -4.78 16.16 4.81
N TYR A 214 -4.16 15.47 5.77
CA TYR A 214 -3.14 16.04 6.63
C TYR A 214 -1.94 16.54 5.80
N LEU A 215 -1.37 15.69 4.93
CA LEU A 215 -0.21 16.04 4.12
C LEU A 215 -0.51 17.24 3.20
N LEU A 216 -1.65 17.27 2.52
CA LEU A 216 -2.03 18.38 1.64
C LEU A 216 -2.22 19.71 2.39
N THR A 217 -2.53 19.68 3.69
CA THR A 217 -2.73 20.87 4.53
C THR A 217 -1.48 21.26 5.34
N HIS A 218 -0.50 20.35 5.48
CA HIS A 218 0.70 20.52 6.33
C HIS A 218 2.02 20.38 5.54
N ARG A 219 1.97 20.45 4.21
CA ARG A 219 3.15 20.46 3.33
C ARG A 219 3.09 21.65 2.36
N PRO A 220 3.20 22.90 2.85
CA PRO A 220 3.02 24.10 2.01
C PRO A 220 4.09 24.23 0.91
N GLN A 221 5.20 23.51 0.99
CA GLN A 221 6.25 23.49 -0.02
C GLN A 221 5.93 22.57 -1.21
N TRP A 222 4.93 21.69 -1.09
CA TRP A 222 4.59 20.78 -2.16
C TRP A 222 3.98 21.51 -3.36
N PRO A 223 4.35 21.15 -4.60
CA PRO A 223 3.76 21.77 -5.78
C PRO A 223 2.24 21.59 -5.78
N VAL A 224 1.49 22.65 -6.03
CA VAL A 224 0.02 22.60 -6.15
C VAL A 224 -0.40 21.69 -7.32
N THR A 225 0.45 21.58 -8.34
CA THR A 225 0.26 20.73 -9.52
C THR A 225 0.51 19.25 -9.25
N ALA A 226 1.19 18.89 -8.15
CA ALA A 226 1.41 17.49 -7.80
C ALA A 226 0.08 16.86 -7.39
N ALA A 227 -0.32 15.81 -8.10
CA ALA A 227 -1.57 15.11 -7.89
C ALA A 227 -1.47 14.08 -6.75
N VAL A 228 -2.62 13.62 -6.28
CA VAL A 228 -2.73 12.43 -5.42
C VAL A 228 -3.01 11.21 -6.28
N GLY A 229 -2.12 10.23 -6.29
CA GLY A 229 -2.34 8.94 -6.94
C GLY A 229 -3.13 7.99 -6.04
N LYS A 230 -4.22 7.41 -6.56
CA LYS A 230 -4.98 6.35 -5.90
C LYS A 230 -5.32 5.21 -6.84
N THR A 231 -5.38 3.97 -6.33
CA THR A 231 -5.92 2.85 -7.09
C THR A 231 -7.43 3.01 -7.26
N LEU A 232 -7.99 2.52 -8.38
CA LEU A 232 -9.43 2.64 -8.65
C LEU A 232 -10.36 1.93 -7.66
N VAL A 233 -9.81 1.05 -6.83
CA VAL A 233 -10.54 0.31 -5.80
C VAL A 233 -10.32 0.90 -4.40
N SER A 234 -9.55 1.98 -4.29
CA SER A 234 -9.45 2.78 -3.08
C SER A 234 -10.71 3.64 -2.91
N SER A 235 -11.05 3.92 -1.65
CA SER A 235 -12.26 4.63 -1.25
C SER A 235 -12.48 5.94 -2.02
N GLY A 236 -13.74 6.23 -2.34
CA GLY A 236 -14.19 7.52 -2.85
C GLY A 236 -14.10 8.64 -1.82
N LEU A 237 -13.82 8.32 -0.54
CA LEU A 237 -13.60 9.34 0.48
C LEU A 237 -12.34 10.16 0.15
N ILE A 238 -11.34 9.51 -0.44
CA ILE A 238 -10.14 10.17 -0.96
C ILE A 238 -10.54 11.23 -2.00
N ASP A 239 -11.48 10.92 -2.89
CA ASP A 239 -11.91 11.84 -3.96
C ASP A 239 -12.56 13.07 -3.35
N ARG A 240 -13.46 12.86 -2.38
CA ARG A 240 -14.17 13.94 -1.70
C ARG A 240 -13.22 14.83 -0.90
N VAL A 241 -12.25 14.24 -0.20
CA VAL A 241 -11.21 14.94 0.54
C VAL A 241 -10.32 15.77 -0.39
N VAL A 242 -9.80 15.17 -1.45
CA VAL A 242 -8.87 15.83 -2.39
C VAL A 242 -9.59 16.97 -3.13
N ASN A 243 -10.82 16.74 -3.59
CA ASN A 243 -11.65 17.75 -4.24
C ASN A 243 -12.03 18.88 -3.29
N GLY A 244 -12.34 18.58 -2.02
CA GLY A 244 -12.63 19.58 -0.98
C GLY A 244 -11.47 20.54 -0.73
N LEU A 245 -10.24 20.08 -0.92
CA LEU A 245 -9.01 20.89 -0.85
C LEU A 245 -8.65 21.58 -2.18
N GLY A 246 -9.47 21.43 -3.24
CA GLY A 246 -9.18 21.99 -4.56
C GLY A 246 -7.95 21.39 -5.23
N ARG A 247 -7.57 20.16 -4.86
CA ARG A 247 -6.42 19.44 -5.40
C ARG A 247 -6.88 18.43 -6.45
N ALA A 248 -5.95 17.94 -7.27
CA ALA A 248 -6.21 16.90 -8.25
C ALA A 248 -5.83 15.52 -7.71
N PHE A 249 -6.62 14.50 -8.04
CA PHE A 249 -6.22 13.09 -7.93
C PHE A 249 -6.21 12.42 -9.30
N LEU A 250 -5.38 11.38 -9.45
CA LEU A 250 -5.40 10.49 -10.60
C LEU A 250 -5.72 9.07 -10.15
N GLU A 251 -6.78 8.52 -10.72
CA GLU A 251 -7.19 7.14 -10.50
C GLU A 251 -6.47 6.20 -11.48
N VAL A 252 -5.71 5.23 -10.96
CA VAL A 252 -4.90 4.28 -11.75
C VAL A 252 -5.33 2.83 -11.48
N PRO A 253 -4.90 1.84 -12.29
CA PRO A 253 -5.14 0.43 -11.99
C PRO A 253 -4.51 -0.01 -10.66
N VAL A 254 -4.94 -1.15 -10.13
CA VAL A 254 -4.29 -1.76 -8.96
C VAL A 254 -2.83 -2.09 -9.28
N GLY A 255 -1.93 -1.80 -8.34
CA GLY A 255 -0.50 -2.01 -8.41
C GLY A 255 0.29 -0.71 -8.24
N PHE A 256 1.14 -0.67 -7.21
CA PHE A 256 1.93 0.52 -6.87
C PHE A 256 2.85 1.05 -8.00
N LYS A 257 3.23 0.21 -8.96
CA LYS A 257 4.09 0.60 -10.11
C LYS A 257 3.60 1.83 -10.88
N TRP A 258 2.29 2.11 -10.86
CA TRP A 258 1.69 3.27 -11.52
C TRP A 258 2.05 4.60 -10.84
N PHE A 259 2.54 4.57 -9.61
CA PHE A 259 2.92 5.78 -8.87
C PHE A 259 4.42 6.07 -8.95
N SER A 260 5.26 5.07 -9.22
CA SER A 260 6.72 5.17 -9.11
C SER A 260 7.31 6.31 -9.94
N ALA A 261 6.86 6.48 -11.20
CA ALA A 261 7.33 7.54 -12.07
C ALA A 261 6.90 8.93 -11.57
N GLY A 262 5.62 9.09 -11.21
CA GLY A 262 5.08 10.36 -10.71
C GLY A 262 5.65 10.76 -9.34
N LEU A 263 5.94 9.81 -8.46
CA LEU A 263 6.64 10.09 -7.20
C LEU A 263 8.09 10.53 -7.45
N LEU A 264 8.74 9.96 -8.47
CA LEU A 264 10.13 10.30 -8.81
C LEU A 264 10.27 11.70 -9.41
N ASP A 265 9.38 12.07 -10.33
CA ASP A 265 9.42 13.35 -11.05
C ASP A 265 8.63 14.48 -10.36
N GLY A 266 7.89 14.17 -9.29
CA GLY A 266 7.06 15.10 -8.53
C GLY A 266 5.66 15.33 -9.10
N GLY A 267 5.25 14.60 -10.15
CA GLY A 267 3.89 14.58 -10.66
C GLY A 267 2.87 14.03 -9.65
N PHE A 268 3.30 13.16 -8.73
CA PHE A 268 2.54 12.72 -7.57
C PHE A 268 3.17 13.18 -6.26
N CYS A 269 2.33 13.73 -5.38
CA CYS A 269 2.72 14.03 -4.00
C CYS A 269 2.48 12.87 -3.03
N PHE A 270 1.58 11.97 -3.41
CA PHE A 270 1.17 10.81 -2.65
C PHE A 270 0.75 9.71 -3.62
N GLY A 271 1.10 8.45 -3.35
CA GLY A 271 0.58 7.28 -4.05
C GLY A 271 0.14 6.24 -3.03
N GLY A 272 -1.10 5.74 -3.13
CA GLY A 272 -1.65 4.79 -2.15
C GLY A 272 -2.54 3.70 -2.73
N GLU A 273 -2.48 2.54 -2.10
CA GLU A 273 -3.32 1.37 -2.36
C GLU A 273 -4.16 1.04 -1.11
N GLU A 274 -5.42 0.67 -1.31
CA GLU A 274 -6.37 0.23 -0.29
C GLU A 274 -5.90 -0.99 0.52
N SER A 275 -4.87 -1.69 0.02
CA SER A 275 -4.19 -2.81 0.66
C SER A 275 -3.21 -2.39 1.75
N ALA A 276 -3.28 -1.14 2.24
CA ALA A 276 -2.44 -0.57 3.30
C ALA A 276 -0.99 -0.29 2.90
N GLY A 277 -0.76 0.07 1.65
CA GLY A 277 0.56 0.43 1.11
C GLY A 277 0.55 1.83 0.50
N ALA A 278 1.50 2.67 0.87
CA ALA A 278 1.61 4.03 0.32
C ALA A 278 3.05 4.55 0.39
N SER A 279 3.32 5.64 -0.35
CA SER A 279 4.48 6.51 -0.15
C SER A 279 4.11 7.94 -0.53
N PHE A 280 4.90 8.91 -0.05
CA PHE A 280 4.70 10.33 -0.29
C PHE A 280 6.04 11.08 -0.34
N LEU A 281 6.00 12.31 -0.84
CA LEU A 281 7.21 13.12 -1.04
C LEU A 281 7.84 13.54 0.30
N ARG A 282 9.12 13.92 0.23
CA ARG A 282 9.83 14.62 1.31
C ARG A 282 9.16 15.96 1.64
N LEU A 283 9.50 16.55 2.78
CA LEU A 283 9.01 17.87 3.20
C LEU A 283 9.25 18.95 2.13
N ASN A 284 10.37 18.87 1.40
CA ASN A 284 10.72 19.80 0.33
C ASN A 284 10.06 19.50 -1.03
N GLY A 285 9.21 18.47 -1.14
CA GLY A 285 8.57 18.05 -2.38
C GLY A 285 9.45 17.17 -3.30
N GLY A 286 10.62 16.72 -2.85
CA GLY A 286 11.43 15.73 -3.57
C GLY A 286 11.01 14.28 -3.29
N ALA A 287 11.40 13.34 -4.15
CA ALA A 287 11.10 11.92 -3.97
C ALA A 287 11.76 11.33 -2.69
N TRP A 288 10.98 10.66 -1.84
CA TRP A 288 11.50 9.89 -0.70
C TRP A 288 11.82 8.45 -1.11
N THR A 289 10.77 7.67 -1.38
CA THR A 289 10.83 6.33 -1.99
C THR A 289 9.86 6.29 -3.16
N THR A 290 10.13 5.39 -4.11
CA THR A 290 9.27 5.10 -5.26
C THR A 290 8.69 3.68 -5.20
N ASP A 291 8.96 2.99 -4.10
CA ASP A 291 8.20 1.84 -3.60
C ASP A 291 7.46 2.24 -2.31
N LYS A 292 6.53 1.40 -1.85
CA LYS A 292 5.75 1.70 -0.64
C LYS A 292 6.64 1.68 0.61
N ASP A 293 6.28 2.49 1.59
CA ASP A 293 7.06 2.66 2.82
C ASP A 293 6.17 2.62 4.07
N GLY A 294 6.12 1.46 4.72
CA GLY A 294 5.36 1.28 5.95
C GLY A 294 5.92 2.03 7.17
N ILE A 295 7.20 2.40 7.15
CA ILE A 295 7.85 3.11 8.28
C ILE A 295 7.36 4.55 8.30
N ILE A 296 7.42 5.26 7.17
CA ILE A 296 7.00 6.67 7.13
C ILE A 296 5.49 6.78 7.34
N LEU A 297 4.69 5.79 6.92
CA LEU A 297 3.24 5.81 7.18
C LEU A 297 2.92 5.59 8.67
N GLY A 298 3.69 4.77 9.40
CA GLY A 298 3.57 4.68 10.87
C GLY A 298 3.98 5.96 11.58
N LEU A 299 5.12 6.53 11.19
CA LEU A 299 5.61 7.80 11.74
C LEU A 299 4.71 8.99 11.41
N LEU A 300 4.06 9.00 10.24
CA LEU A 300 3.07 10.01 9.87
C LEU A 300 1.86 9.96 10.81
N ALA A 301 1.44 8.78 11.28
CA ALA A 301 0.35 8.67 12.25
C ALA A 301 0.72 9.33 13.59
N ALA A 302 1.98 9.19 14.00
CA ALA A 302 2.52 9.89 15.17
C ALA A 302 2.64 11.40 14.92
N GLU A 303 3.07 11.83 13.73
CA GLU A 303 3.12 13.26 13.35
C GLU A 303 1.73 13.90 13.42
N ILE A 304 0.72 13.26 12.80
CA ILE A 304 -0.68 13.69 12.86
C ILE A 304 -1.13 13.84 14.31
N THR A 305 -0.87 12.81 15.14
CA THR A 305 -1.27 12.83 16.56
C THR A 305 -0.58 13.97 17.32
N ALA A 306 0.72 14.19 17.07
CA ALA A 306 1.52 15.21 17.73
C ALA A 306 1.10 16.63 17.35
N VAL A 307 0.89 16.88 16.06
CA VAL A 307 0.61 18.22 15.52
C VAL A 307 -0.84 18.63 15.74
N THR A 308 -1.78 17.69 15.61
CA THR A 308 -3.22 18.00 15.70
C THR A 308 -3.80 17.80 17.09
N GLY A 309 -3.10 17.04 17.97
CA GLY A 309 -3.60 16.64 19.27
C GLY A 309 -4.69 15.55 19.21
N GLU A 310 -4.93 14.95 18.06
CA GLU A 310 -5.94 13.93 17.83
C GLU A 310 -5.35 12.71 17.13
N ASP A 311 -5.73 11.52 17.59
CA ASP A 311 -5.34 10.30 16.89
C ASP A 311 -6.03 10.22 15.50
N PRO A 312 -5.41 9.54 14.51
CA PRO A 312 -5.95 9.46 13.16
C PRO A 312 -7.37 8.85 13.05
N GLY A 313 -7.81 8.06 14.04
CA GLY A 313 -9.16 7.50 14.08
C GLY A 313 -10.22 8.57 14.32
N ARG A 314 -9.97 9.50 15.25
CA ARG A 314 -10.82 10.69 15.46
C ARG A 314 -10.77 11.64 14.27
N TYR A 315 -9.59 11.81 13.67
CA TYR A 315 -9.43 12.60 12.46
C TYR A 315 -10.35 12.06 11.34
N TYR A 316 -10.30 10.75 11.10
CA TYR A 316 -11.18 10.10 10.12
C TYR A 316 -12.66 10.36 10.39
N GLN A 317 -13.12 10.28 11.65
CA GLN A 317 -14.52 10.52 11.99
C GLN A 317 -14.97 11.94 11.61
N LYS A 318 -14.10 12.94 11.71
CA LYS A 318 -14.38 14.31 11.25
C LYS A 318 -14.51 14.39 9.73
N LEU A 319 -13.56 13.79 9.00
CA LEU A 319 -13.62 13.74 7.53
C LEU A 319 -14.86 13.00 7.04
N ALA A 320 -15.23 11.90 7.68
CA ALA A 320 -16.43 11.14 7.35
C ALA A 320 -17.72 11.91 7.68
N ALA A 321 -17.72 12.76 8.71
CA ALA A 321 -18.85 13.64 9.01
C ALA A 321 -19.01 14.77 7.99
N GLU A 322 -17.90 15.32 7.49
CA GLU A 322 -17.89 16.40 6.49
C GLU A 322 -18.18 15.90 5.06
N HIS A 323 -17.54 14.80 4.68
CA HIS A 323 -17.57 14.29 3.30
C HIS A 323 -18.48 13.08 3.11
N GLY A 324 -19.16 12.61 4.17
CA GLY A 324 -19.99 11.41 4.14
C GLY A 324 -19.23 10.15 4.53
N THR A 325 -19.94 9.23 5.18
CA THR A 325 -19.35 8.00 5.74
C THR A 325 -19.36 6.87 4.70
N PRO A 326 -18.19 6.35 4.27
CA PRO A 326 -18.14 5.22 3.37
C PRO A 326 -18.37 3.89 4.10
N TYR A 327 -19.09 2.99 3.44
CA TYR A 327 -19.23 1.58 3.80
C TYR A 327 -18.56 0.77 2.69
N TYR A 328 -17.52 0.00 3.01
CA TYR A 328 -16.67 -0.67 2.04
C TYR A 328 -16.59 -2.17 2.30
N VAL A 329 -16.61 -2.99 1.25
CA VAL A 329 -16.34 -4.43 1.35
C VAL A 329 -15.54 -4.94 0.15
N ARG A 330 -14.73 -5.97 0.40
CA ARG A 330 -14.15 -6.83 -0.64
C ARG A 330 -14.67 -8.24 -0.44
N ILE A 331 -15.22 -8.83 -1.50
CA ILE A 331 -15.64 -10.23 -1.51
C ILE A 331 -14.95 -10.99 -2.63
N ASP A 332 -14.77 -12.30 -2.41
CA ASP A 332 -14.28 -13.23 -3.41
C ASP A 332 -15.46 -14.04 -3.95
N ALA A 333 -15.51 -14.22 -5.27
CA ALA A 333 -16.52 -15.02 -5.96
C ALA A 333 -15.85 -16.05 -6.86
N ALA A 334 -16.39 -17.26 -6.92
CA ALA A 334 -15.85 -18.33 -7.76
C ALA A 334 -15.85 -17.93 -9.25
N ALA A 335 -14.79 -18.32 -9.96
CA ALA A 335 -14.63 -18.02 -11.38
C ALA A 335 -14.07 -19.25 -12.11
N THR A 336 -14.76 -19.70 -13.16
CA THR A 336 -14.16 -20.68 -14.07
C THR A 336 -12.98 -20.06 -14.84
N PRO A 337 -12.02 -20.86 -15.33
CA PRO A 337 -10.94 -20.36 -16.19
C PRO A 337 -11.45 -19.60 -17.42
N ALA A 338 -12.60 -20.02 -17.99
CA ALA A 338 -13.25 -19.34 -19.10
C ALA A 338 -13.76 -17.94 -18.69
N GLN A 339 -14.43 -17.82 -17.55
CA GLN A 339 -14.86 -16.52 -17.01
C GLN A 339 -13.66 -15.61 -16.73
N LYS A 340 -12.57 -16.14 -16.15
CA LYS A 340 -11.33 -15.38 -15.94
C LYS A 340 -10.72 -14.85 -17.24
N ALA A 341 -10.75 -15.65 -18.30
CA ALA A 341 -10.31 -15.21 -19.63
C ALA A 341 -11.23 -14.13 -20.22
N ALA A 342 -12.54 -14.25 -20.00
CA ALA A 342 -13.54 -13.29 -20.49
C ALA A 342 -13.39 -11.89 -19.89
N PHE A 343 -12.81 -11.74 -18.69
CA PHE A 343 -12.49 -10.41 -18.11
C PHE A 343 -11.62 -9.54 -19.03
N LYS A 344 -10.71 -10.16 -19.81
CA LYS A 344 -9.86 -9.42 -20.77
C LYS A 344 -10.64 -8.87 -21.97
N GLN A 345 -11.85 -9.35 -22.19
CA GLN A 345 -12.74 -8.98 -23.29
C GLN A 345 -13.91 -8.11 -22.82
N LEU A 346 -13.90 -7.63 -21.57
CA LEU A 346 -14.91 -6.71 -21.08
C LEU A 346 -14.73 -5.35 -21.74
N THR A 347 -15.85 -4.76 -22.15
CA THR A 347 -15.95 -3.38 -22.62
C THR A 347 -17.11 -2.70 -21.91
N PRO A 348 -17.13 -1.35 -21.82
CA PRO A 348 -18.24 -0.64 -21.18
C PRO A 348 -19.62 -0.99 -21.75
N GLU A 349 -19.69 -1.30 -23.06
CA GLU A 349 -20.92 -1.60 -23.79
C GLU A 349 -21.53 -2.96 -23.42
N LYS A 350 -20.73 -3.89 -22.88
CA LYS A 350 -21.24 -5.17 -22.37
C LYS A 350 -22.06 -5.04 -21.09
N VAL A 351 -21.99 -3.90 -20.41
CA VAL A 351 -22.81 -3.61 -19.23
C VAL A 351 -24.11 -2.94 -19.69
N SER A 352 -25.17 -3.72 -19.84
CA SER A 352 -26.50 -3.23 -20.25
C SER A 352 -27.27 -2.52 -19.13
N ALA A 353 -26.89 -2.74 -17.87
CA ALA A 353 -27.50 -2.08 -16.72
C ALA A 353 -27.45 -0.55 -16.85
N ALA A 354 -28.56 0.10 -16.53
CA ALA A 354 -28.71 1.55 -16.49
C ALA A 354 -28.64 2.13 -15.06
N SER A 355 -28.84 1.28 -14.05
CA SER A 355 -28.80 1.63 -12.64
C SER A 355 -27.98 0.60 -11.84
N LEU A 356 -27.52 1.01 -10.67
CA LEU A 356 -26.89 0.18 -9.66
C LEU A 356 -27.47 0.58 -8.29
N ALA A 357 -28.04 -0.39 -7.56
CA ALA A 357 -28.66 -0.19 -6.24
C ALA A 357 -29.70 0.96 -6.20
N GLY A 358 -30.50 1.06 -7.28
CA GLY A 358 -31.52 2.10 -7.41
C GLY A 358 -31.02 3.48 -7.85
N GLU A 359 -29.73 3.64 -8.15
CA GLU A 359 -29.15 4.91 -8.64
C GLU A 359 -28.72 4.81 -10.11
N PRO A 360 -28.85 5.89 -10.92
CA PRO A 360 -28.33 5.90 -12.29
C PRO A 360 -26.82 5.66 -12.33
N ILE A 361 -26.37 4.80 -13.24
CA ILE A 361 -24.94 4.59 -13.47
C ILE A 361 -24.35 5.85 -14.12
N THR A 362 -23.32 6.40 -13.49
CA THR A 362 -22.58 7.60 -13.96
C THR A 362 -21.33 7.24 -14.76
N GLY A 363 -20.81 6.01 -14.60
CA GLY A 363 -19.63 5.57 -15.31
C GLY A 363 -19.46 4.06 -15.37
N LYS A 364 -18.88 3.59 -16.49
CA LYS A 364 -18.53 2.20 -16.78
C LYS A 364 -17.10 2.19 -17.32
N PHE A 365 -16.18 1.57 -16.59
CA PHE A 365 -14.75 1.70 -16.84
C PHE A 365 -14.11 0.33 -16.99
N THR A 366 -13.37 0.14 -18.08
CA THR A 366 -12.42 -0.97 -18.27
C THR A 366 -10.98 -0.48 -18.39
N ARG A 367 -10.80 0.85 -18.33
CA ARG A 367 -9.55 1.59 -18.33
C ARG A 367 -9.61 2.64 -17.22
N ALA A 368 -8.50 2.90 -16.55
CA ALA A 368 -8.46 3.79 -15.41
C ALA A 368 -8.52 5.26 -15.87
N PRO A 369 -9.36 6.12 -15.28
CA PRO A 369 -9.53 7.49 -15.74
C PRO A 369 -8.27 8.37 -15.71
N GLY A 370 -7.34 8.11 -14.78
CA GLY A 370 -6.17 8.97 -14.56
C GLY A 370 -5.00 8.73 -15.51
N ASN A 371 -4.90 7.55 -16.13
CA ASN A 371 -3.78 7.21 -17.03
C ASN A 371 -4.16 6.37 -18.25
N ASP A 372 -5.46 6.13 -18.46
CA ASP A 372 -6.02 5.29 -19.51
C ASP A 372 -5.47 3.83 -19.53
N ALA A 373 -4.81 3.36 -18.47
CA ALA A 373 -4.30 2.00 -18.47
C ALA A 373 -5.45 0.98 -18.27
N PRO A 374 -5.39 -0.20 -18.92
CA PRO A 374 -6.42 -1.23 -18.74
C PRO A 374 -6.44 -1.72 -17.30
N ILE A 375 -7.63 -1.77 -16.68
CA ILE A 375 -7.78 -2.20 -15.28
C ILE A 375 -7.76 -3.74 -15.14
N GLY A 376 -7.87 -4.45 -16.26
CA GLY A 376 -8.00 -5.91 -16.29
C GLY A 376 -9.30 -6.39 -15.67
N GLY A 377 -10.38 -5.61 -15.84
CA GLY A 377 -11.70 -5.91 -15.31
C GLY A 377 -12.71 -4.79 -15.58
N LEU A 378 -13.66 -4.61 -14.67
CA LEU A 378 -14.75 -3.64 -14.79
C LEU A 378 -14.89 -2.82 -13.50
N LYS A 379 -15.13 -1.51 -13.61
CA LYS A 379 -15.67 -0.67 -12.55
C LYS A 379 -16.94 0.01 -13.02
N VAL A 380 -17.96 0.02 -12.17
CA VAL A 380 -19.23 0.72 -12.39
C VAL A 380 -19.47 1.66 -11.22
N ALA A 381 -19.84 2.90 -11.51
CA ALA A 381 -20.04 3.94 -10.51
C ALA A 381 -21.42 4.60 -10.64
N THR A 382 -21.93 5.07 -9.50
CA THR A 382 -23.08 5.97 -9.34
C THR A 382 -22.61 7.22 -8.59
N GLU A 383 -23.53 8.11 -8.20
CA GLU A 383 -23.22 9.25 -7.35
C GLU A 383 -22.78 8.83 -5.93
N ASN A 384 -23.43 7.81 -5.35
CA ASN A 384 -23.22 7.43 -3.95
C ASN A 384 -22.61 6.04 -3.76
N GLY A 385 -22.19 5.36 -4.81
CA GLY A 385 -21.56 4.06 -4.69
C GLY A 385 -20.86 3.60 -5.95
N TRP A 386 -20.09 2.55 -5.81
CA TRP A 386 -19.41 1.90 -6.94
C TRP A 386 -19.09 0.46 -6.61
N PHE A 387 -18.88 -0.35 -7.65
CA PHE A 387 -18.19 -1.63 -7.52
C PHE A 387 -17.11 -1.77 -8.60
N ALA A 388 -16.10 -2.58 -8.30
CA ALA A 388 -15.09 -3.00 -9.26
C ALA A 388 -14.86 -4.50 -9.17
N ALA A 389 -14.80 -5.18 -10.31
CA ALA A 389 -14.61 -6.61 -10.44
C ALA A 389 -13.34 -6.93 -11.24
N ARG A 390 -12.48 -7.80 -10.70
CA ARG A 390 -11.22 -8.20 -11.34
C ARG A 390 -10.91 -9.67 -11.08
N PRO A 391 -10.33 -10.41 -12.04
CA PRO A 391 -9.96 -11.81 -11.83
C PRO A 391 -8.77 -11.93 -10.86
N SER A 392 -8.75 -12.98 -10.05
CA SER A 392 -7.57 -13.32 -9.25
C SER A 392 -6.45 -13.87 -10.14
N GLY A 393 -5.21 -13.46 -9.86
CA GLY A 393 -4.03 -13.93 -10.57
C GLY A 393 -3.60 -15.35 -10.17
N THR A 394 -3.96 -15.78 -8.97
CA THR A 394 -3.45 -17.01 -8.34
C THR A 394 -4.50 -18.11 -8.14
N GLU A 395 -5.78 -17.73 -8.10
CA GLU A 395 -6.88 -18.63 -7.74
C GLU A 395 -8.03 -18.54 -8.74
N ASP A 396 -8.86 -19.58 -8.83
CA ASP A 396 -10.05 -19.63 -9.70
C ASP A 396 -11.24 -18.88 -9.08
N ILE A 397 -10.98 -17.61 -8.80
CA ILE A 397 -11.91 -16.63 -8.24
C ILE A 397 -11.77 -15.30 -8.98
N TYR A 398 -12.77 -14.44 -8.85
CA TYR A 398 -12.66 -13.01 -9.11
C TYR A 398 -13.04 -12.23 -7.84
N LYS A 399 -12.49 -11.03 -7.69
CA LYS A 399 -12.68 -10.17 -6.53
C LYS A 399 -13.65 -9.06 -6.90
N ILE A 400 -14.63 -8.81 -6.05
CA ILE A 400 -15.49 -7.61 -6.10
C ILE A 400 -15.10 -6.71 -4.94
N TYR A 401 -14.79 -5.46 -5.26
CA TYR A 401 -14.66 -4.36 -4.34
C TYR A 401 -15.91 -3.51 -4.48
N ALA A 402 -16.52 -3.08 -3.38
CA ALA A 402 -17.70 -2.25 -3.42
C ALA A 402 -17.69 -1.21 -2.30
N GLU A 403 -18.27 -0.05 -2.58
CA GLU A 403 -18.42 1.02 -1.61
C GLU A 403 -19.77 1.72 -1.77
N SER A 404 -20.32 2.19 -0.64
CA SER A 404 -21.55 2.98 -0.55
C SER A 404 -21.34 4.14 0.42
N PHE A 405 -21.86 5.32 0.08
CA PHE A 405 -21.93 6.49 0.97
C PHE A 405 -23.31 6.67 1.64
N LYS A 406 -24.25 5.73 1.43
CA LYS A 406 -25.62 5.83 1.97
C LYS A 406 -25.77 5.03 3.25
N SER A 407 -25.58 3.72 3.16
CA SER A 407 -25.67 2.79 4.29
C SER A 407 -25.01 1.45 3.98
N ALA A 408 -24.92 0.60 5.01
CA ALA A 408 -24.48 -0.78 4.89
C ALA A 408 -25.47 -1.63 4.08
N GLU A 409 -26.77 -1.37 4.18
CA GLU A 409 -27.81 -2.06 3.39
C GLU A 409 -27.66 -1.73 1.91
N HIS A 410 -27.47 -0.45 1.56
CA HIS A 410 -27.21 -0.04 0.19
C HIS A 410 -25.91 -0.65 -0.36
N LEU A 411 -24.88 -0.85 0.49
CA LEU A 411 -23.68 -1.59 0.09
C LEU A 411 -24.00 -3.05 -0.28
N GLN A 412 -24.86 -3.73 0.48
CA GLN A 412 -25.26 -5.10 0.17
C GLN A 412 -26.04 -5.16 -1.16
N ASP A 413 -26.88 -4.18 -1.44
CA ASP A 413 -27.57 -4.07 -2.72
C ASP A 413 -26.58 -3.89 -3.88
N ILE A 414 -25.57 -3.02 -3.73
CA ILE A 414 -24.48 -2.86 -4.71
C ILE A 414 -23.75 -4.19 -4.93
N VAL A 415 -23.39 -4.90 -3.87
CA VAL A 415 -22.66 -6.18 -3.97
C VAL A 415 -23.47 -7.23 -4.72
N LYS A 416 -24.76 -7.34 -4.40
CA LYS A 416 -25.67 -8.28 -5.08
C LYS A 416 -25.78 -7.96 -6.56
N GLU A 417 -26.10 -6.71 -6.91
CA GLU A 417 -26.22 -6.29 -8.31
C GLU A 417 -24.89 -6.36 -9.07
N ALA A 418 -23.75 -6.14 -8.39
CA ALA A 418 -22.43 -6.31 -8.98
C ALA A 418 -22.20 -7.74 -9.49
N GLN A 419 -22.59 -8.76 -8.70
CA GLN A 419 -22.48 -10.15 -9.11
C GLN A 419 -23.36 -10.47 -10.32
N GLU A 420 -24.58 -9.93 -10.36
CA GLU A 420 -25.52 -10.08 -11.47
C GLU A 420 -24.97 -9.42 -12.75
N ILE A 421 -24.49 -8.18 -12.64
CA ILE A 421 -23.93 -7.41 -13.76
C ILE A 421 -22.67 -8.09 -14.30
N VAL A 422 -21.75 -8.51 -13.42
CA VAL A 422 -20.50 -9.18 -13.83
C VAL A 422 -20.81 -10.51 -14.51
N SER A 423 -21.71 -11.31 -13.95
CA SER A 423 -22.09 -12.60 -14.55
C SER A 423 -22.68 -12.41 -15.95
N ALA A 424 -23.60 -11.46 -16.12
CA ALA A 424 -24.19 -11.14 -17.42
C ALA A 424 -23.17 -10.59 -18.43
N ALA A 425 -22.20 -9.79 -17.98
CA ALA A 425 -21.19 -9.20 -18.87
C ALA A 425 -20.12 -10.20 -19.33
N LEU A 426 -19.89 -11.27 -18.56
CA LEU A 426 -18.92 -12.32 -18.89
C LEU A 426 -19.47 -13.39 -19.85
N GLY A 427 -20.80 -13.48 -20.01
CA GLY A 427 -21.48 -14.47 -20.85
C GLY A 427 -21.94 -15.66 -20.05
#